data_AF-X0W1N1-F1
#
_entry.id   AF-X0W1N1-F1
#
_cell.length_a   1.000
_cell.length_b   1.000
_cell.length_c   1.000
_cell.angle_alpha   90.00
_cell.angle_beta   90.00
_cell.angle_gamma   90.00
#
_symmetry.space_group_name_H-M   'P 1'
#
loop_
_entity.id
_entity.type
_entity.pdbx_description
1 polymer ?
#
loop_
_entity_poly.entity_id
_entity_poly.type
_entity_poly.pdbx_seq_one_letter_code
_entity_poly.pdbx_strand_id
1 'polypeptide(L)'
;MLETGMVFKIAGIIICSVLMVILGRIDRKKKLPTGVKLIFQVLISLIIIYSGVKIEFLRAPSSSSGGYLYLSYLSVPLTIIWLISITNSIGQADELGDITPYIVFIASLTFLVVSLIQRQGLILAEALSLIMAA
;
A
#
# COMPACT_ATOMS: atom_id res chain seq x y z
N MET A 1 -19.41 5.96 -16.25
CA MET A 1 -18.33 6.87 -15.81
C MET A 1 -17.76 6.50 -14.44
N LEU A 2 -18.57 6.24 -13.41
CA LEU A 2 -18.10 5.77 -12.09
C LEU A 2 -17.40 4.40 -12.14
N GLU A 3 -17.94 3.45 -12.91
CA GLU A 3 -17.34 2.11 -13.05
C GLU A 3 -15.94 2.15 -13.67
N THR A 4 -15.73 2.99 -14.69
CA THR A 4 -14.44 3.14 -15.36
C THR A 4 -13.35 3.64 -14.41
N GLY A 5 -13.69 4.58 -13.51
CA GLY A 5 -12.75 5.08 -12.50
C GLY A 5 -12.39 4.04 -11.44
N MET A 6 -13.35 3.21 -11.02
CA MET A 6 -13.08 2.09 -10.12
C MET A 6 -12.20 1.02 -10.77
N VAL A 7 -12.51 0.63 -12.01
CA VAL A 7 -11.71 -0.34 -12.77
C VAL A 7 -10.28 0.14 -12.94
N PHE A 8 -10.07 1.44 -13.20
CA PHE A 8 -8.75 2.03 -13.32
C PHE A 8 -7.93 1.95 -12.02
N LYS A 9 -8.56 2.26 -10.87
CA LYS A 9 -7.93 2.11 -9.54
C LYS A 9 -7.56 0.65 -9.26
N ILE A 10 -8.48 -0.27 -9.52
CA ILE A 10 -8.29 -1.71 -9.30
C ILE A 10 -7.14 -2.23 -10.18
N ALA A 11 -7.12 -1.88 -11.46
CA ALA A 11 -6.04 -2.23 -12.38
C ALA A 11 -4.70 -1.68 -11.89
N GLY A 12 -4.66 -0.42 -11.44
CA GLY A 12 -3.49 0.20 -10.85
C GLY A 12 -2.96 -0.57 -9.64
N ILE A 13 -3.84 -0.97 -8.71
CA ILE A 13 -3.49 -1.77 -7.53
C ILE A 13 -2.87 -3.11 -7.94
N ILE A 14 -3.51 -3.84 -8.87
CA ILE A 14 -3.03 -5.16 -9.32
C ILE A 14 -1.66 -5.02 -10.01
N ILE A 15 -1.51 -4.08 -10.95
CA ILE A 15 -0.26 -3.85 -11.69
C ILE A 15 0.87 -3.50 -10.72
N CYS A 16 0.64 -2.56 -9.80
CA CYS A 16 1.66 -2.15 -8.83
C CYS A 16 2.03 -3.27 -7.86
N SER A 17 1.05 -4.10 -7.46
CA SER A 17 1.28 -5.26 -6.60
C SER A 17 2.20 -6.28 -7.29
N VAL A 18 1.92 -6.59 -8.57
CA VAL A 18 2.77 -7.49 -9.37
C VAL A 18 4.18 -6.92 -9.54
N LEU A 19 4.30 -5.63 -9.85
CA LEU A 19 5.60 -4.96 -9.97
C LEU A 19 6.41 -5.01 -8.66
N MET A 20 5.78 -4.79 -7.51
CA MET A 20 6.44 -4.91 -6.20
C MET A 20 6.92 -6.33 -5.91
N VAL A 21 6.10 -7.34 -6.22
CA VAL A 21 6.50 -8.75 -6.06
C VAL A 21 7.69 -9.08 -6.95
N ILE A 22 7.69 -8.64 -8.21
CA ILE A 22 8.82 -8.83 -9.13
C ILE A 22 10.07 -8.15 -8.57
N LEU A 23 9.96 -6.88 -8.14
CA LEU A 23 11.07 -6.13 -7.55
C LEU A 23 11.65 -6.87 -6.33
N GLY A 24 10.79 -7.33 -5.41
CA GLY A 24 11.21 -8.07 -4.22
C GLY A 24 11.87 -9.43 -4.54
N ARG A 25 11.43 -10.12 -5.60
CA ARG A 25 12.10 -11.36 -6.07
C ARG A 25 13.46 -11.07 -6.70
N ILE A 26 13.58 -9.99 -7.47
CA ILE A 26 14.86 -9.59 -8.07
C ILE A 26 15.84 -9.17 -6.98
N ASP A 27 15.37 -8.40 -5.99
CA ASP A 27 16.17 -7.93 -4.87
C ASP A 27 16.80 -9.09 -4.08
N ARG A 28 15.99 -10.11 -3.74
CA ARG A 28 16.49 -11.32 -3.06
C ARG A 28 17.55 -12.08 -3.86
N LYS A 29 17.42 -12.13 -5.18
CA LYS A 29 18.38 -12.85 -6.06
C LYS A 29 19.65 -12.07 -6.32
N LYS A 30 19.54 -10.76 -6.56
CA LYS A 30 20.64 -9.92 -7.05
C LYS A 30 21.26 -9.01 -5.98
N LYS A 31 20.68 -8.94 -4.77
CA LYS A 31 21.05 -8.00 -3.70
C LYS A 31 21.23 -6.58 -4.26
N LEU A 32 20.12 -5.98 -4.71
CA LEU A 32 20.19 -4.70 -5.38
C LEU A 32 20.74 -3.64 -4.42
N PRO A 33 21.56 -2.68 -4.91
CA PRO A 33 21.96 -1.55 -4.08
C PRO A 33 20.73 -0.74 -3.67
N THR A 34 20.72 -0.28 -2.41
CA THR A 34 19.57 0.39 -1.78
C THR A 34 18.99 1.52 -2.61
N GLY A 35 19.85 2.32 -3.28
CA GLY A 35 19.41 3.41 -4.15
C GLY A 35 18.60 2.92 -5.37
N VAL A 36 18.99 1.81 -6.00
CA VAL A 36 18.28 1.26 -7.16
C VAL A 36 16.91 0.71 -6.73
N LYS A 37 16.85 -0.01 -5.61
CA LYS A 37 15.58 -0.49 -5.04
C LYS A 37 14.62 0.66 -4.76
N LEU A 38 15.11 1.75 -4.17
CA LEU A 38 14.31 2.94 -3.88
C LEU A 38 13.78 3.62 -5.15
N ILE A 39 14.60 3.76 -6.21
CA ILE A 39 14.15 4.35 -7.47
C ILE A 39 12.96 3.59 -8.04
N PHE A 40 13.03 2.25 -8.09
CA PHE A 40 11.91 1.44 -8.57
C PHE A 40 10.67 1.56 -7.68
N GLN A 41 10.83 1.61 -6.35
CA GLN A 41 9.70 1.81 -5.44
C GLN A 41 9.03 3.18 -5.62
N VAL A 42 9.81 4.24 -5.87
CA VAL A 42 9.28 5.58 -6.21
C VAL A 42 8.50 5.52 -7.52
N LEU A 43 9.06 4.89 -8.56
CA LEU A 43 8.37 4.75 -9.86
C LEU A 43 7.04 4.00 -9.72
N ILE A 44 7.02 2.88 -8.99
CA ILE A 44 5.79 2.12 -8.73
C ILE A 44 4.79 2.97 -7.94
N SER A 45 5.26 3.75 -6.96
CA SER A 45 4.42 4.65 -6.17
C SER A 45 3.77 5.74 -7.05
N LEU A 46 4.47 6.25 -8.05
CA LEU A 46 3.90 7.20 -9.00
C LEU A 46 2.82 6.57 -9.89
N ILE A 47 2.95 5.31 -10.28
CA ILE A 47 1.95 4.59 -11.09
C ILE A 47 0.64 4.42 -10.31
N ILE A 48 0.70 4.05 -9.03
CA ILE A 48 -0.52 3.89 -8.21
C ILE A 48 -1.19 5.23 -7.90
N ILE A 49 -0.39 6.29 -7.70
CA ILE A 49 -0.91 7.66 -7.54
C ILE A 49 -1.58 8.14 -8.82
N TYR A 50 -1.00 7.86 -9.99
CA TYR A 50 -1.61 8.15 -11.29
C TYR A 50 -2.93 7.40 -11.47
N SER A 51 -3.03 6.18 -10.92
CA SER A 51 -4.26 5.39 -10.90
C SER A 51 -5.37 5.99 -10.01
N GLY A 52 -5.08 7.06 -9.27
CA GLY A 52 -6.02 7.74 -8.37
C GLY A 52 -6.09 7.13 -6.97
N VAL A 53 -5.09 6.32 -6.58
CA VAL A 53 -4.96 5.74 -5.25
C VAL A 53 -3.87 6.52 -4.50
N LYS A 54 -4.31 7.39 -3.59
CA LYS A 54 -3.44 8.25 -2.77
C LYS A 54 -4.12 8.64 -1.47
N ILE A 55 -3.33 9.05 -0.49
CA ILE A 55 -3.83 9.56 0.79
C ILE A 55 -4.32 11.01 0.59
N GLU A 56 -5.63 11.22 0.49
CA GLU A 56 -6.20 12.55 0.21
C GLU A 56 -6.43 13.40 1.47
N PHE A 57 -6.72 12.73 2.58
CA PHE A 57 -6.98 13.37 3.86
C PHE A 57 -6.48 12.52 5.01
N LEU A 58 -6.11 13.19 6.10
CA LEU A 58 -5.78 12.57 7.38
C LEU A 58 -6.78 13.02 8.44
N ARG A 59 -7.05 12.16 9.42
CA ARG A 59 -7.86 12.55 10.56
C ARG A 59 -7.06 13.51 11.44
N ALA A 60 -7.63 14.66 11.77
CA ALA A 60 -6.96 15.65 12.61
C ALA A 60 -6.79 15.10 14.04
N PRO A 61 -5.58 15.07 14.62
CA PRO A 61 -5.36 14.54 15.97
C PRO A 61 -5.93 15.43 17.09
N SER A 62 -6.21 16.71 16.84
CA SER A 62 -6.53 17.71 17.88
C SER A 62 -7.96 18.26 17.85
N SER A 63 -8.84 17.82 16.95
CA SER A 63 -10.20 18.35 16.92
C SER A 63 -11.15 17.47 17.72
N SER A 64 -11.60 17.98 18.87
CA SER A 64 -12.75 17.48 19.64
C SER A 64 -14.04 17.31 18.79
N SER A 65 -14.04 17.82 17.56
CA SER A 65 -15.09 17.76 16.54
C SER A 65 -14.87 16.74 15.40
N GLY A 66 -13.78 15.96 15.40
CA GLY A 66 -13.58 14.89 14.40
C GLY A 66 -13.27 15.37 12.97
N GLY A 67 -12.67 16.54 12.81
CA GLY A 67 -12.34 17.12 11.49
C GLY A 67 -11.29 16.34 10.67
N TYR A 68 -11.33 16.54 9.36
CA TYR A 68 -10.37 16.00 8.38
C TYR A 68 -9.40 17.09 7.92
N LEU A 69 -8.10 16.77 7.90
CA LEU A 69 -7.06 17.58 7.27
C LEU A 69 -6.93 17.12 5.81
N TYR A 70 -7.26 18.00 4.87
CA TYR A 70 -7.09 17.74 3.44
C TYR A 70 -5.68 18.11 3.00
N LEU A 71 -4.94 17.14 2.47
CA LEU A 71 -3.51 17.30 2.20
C LEU A 71 -3.23 18.02 0.87
N SER A 72 -4.16 18.02 -0.08
CA SER A 72 -4.00 18.61 -1.42
C SER A 72 -2.64 18.27 -2.03
N TYR A 73 -1.69 19.23 -2.07
CA TYR A 73 -0.34 19.03 -2.60
C TYR A 73 0.52 18.04 -1.80
N LEU A 74 0.32 17.93 -0.48
CA LEU A 74 1.05 16.99 0.37
C LEU A 74 0.63 15.52 0.16
N SER A 75 -0.48 15.28 -0.54
CA SER A 75 -1.02 13.93 -0.78
C SER A 75 -0.01 13.05 -1.52
N VAL A 76 0.65 13.59 -2.54
CA VAL A 76 1.63 12.87 -3.37
C VAL A 76 2.87 12.46 -2.57
N PRO A 77 3.66 13.40 -1.98
CA PRO A 77 4.86 13.03 -1.25
C PRO A 77 4.56 12.13 -0.05
N LEU A 78 3.44 12.36 0.65
CA LEU A 78 3.05 11.50 1.77
C LEU A 78 2.76 10.07 1.31
N THR A 79 2.02 9.90 0.20
CA THR A 79 1.71 8.56 -0.33
C THR A 79 2.98 7.82 -0.76
N ILE A 80 3.94 8.52 -1.38
CA ILE A 80 5.23 7.93 -1.77
C ILE A 80 6.01 7.48 -0.54
N ILE A 81 6.16 8.35 0.47
CA ILE A 81 6.85 8.03 1.71
C ILE A 81 6.17 6.82 2.38
N TRP A 82 4.85 6.84 2.50
CA TRP A 82 4.08 5.77 3.13
C TRP A 82 4.30 4.41 2.44
N LEU A 83 4.23 4.35 1.11
CA LEU A 83 4.46 3.13 0.34
C LEU A 83 5.89 2.60 0.53
N ILE A 84 6.89 3.47 0.42
CA ILE A 84 8.30 3.09 0.56
C ILE A 84 8.59 2.63 1.98
N SER A 85 8.10 3.35 2.99
CA SER A 85 8.29 3.01 4.40
C SER A 85 7.73 1.62 4.71
N ILE A 86 6.47 1.33 4.36
CA ILE A 86 5.88 0.00 4.62
C ILE A 86 6.65 -1.10 3.89
N THR A 87 6.95 -0.90 2.61
CA THR A 87 7.63 -1.92 1.80
C THR A 87 9.03 -2.22 2.35
N ASN A 88 9.78 -1.19 2.76
CA ASN A 88 11.11 -1.36 3.32
C ASN A 88 11.07 -1.98 4.73
N SER A 89 10.12 -1.58 5.58
CA SER A 89 9.96 -2.17 6.92
C SER A 89 9.64 -3.66 6.86
N ILE A 90 8.73 -4.09 5.97
CA ILE A 90 8.41 -5.51 5.80
C ILE A 90 9.60 -6.25 5.18
N GLY A 91 10.25 -5.68 4.16
CA GLY A 91 11.44 -6.30 3.54
C GLY A 91 12.59 -6.51 4.53
N GLN A 92 12.81 -5.55 5.43
CA GLN A 92 13.82 -5.66 6.47
C GLN A 92 13.45 -6.69 7.55
N ALA A 93 12.15 -6.85 7.86
CA ALA A 93 11.68 -7.93 8.73
C ALA A 93 11.92 -9.32 8.10
N ASP A 94 11.69 -9.46 6.78
CA ASP A 94 11.91 -10.71 6.03
C ASP A 94 13.39 -11.14 6.02
N GLU A 95 14.31 -10.18 6.00
CA GLU A 95 15.74 -10.46 6.08
C GLU A 95 16.20 -10.95 7.46
N LEU A 96 15.44 -10.64 8.53
CA LEU A 96 15.83 -10.88 9.92
C LEU A 96 15.17 -12.12 10.56
N GLY A 97 14.09 -12.67 9.99
CA GLY A 97 13.53 -13.90 10.54
C GLY A 97 12.29 -14.46 9.86
N ASP A 98 12.03 -15.74 10.17
CA ASP A 98 10.93 -16.56 9.64
C ASP A 98 9.53 -16.15 10.17
N ILE A 99 9.44 -15.08 10.97
CA ILE A 99 8.20 -14.60 11.58
C ILE A 99 7.40 -13.65 10.70
N THR A 100 8.00 -13.15 9.63
CA THR A 100 7.38 -12.21 8.68
C THR A 100 6.01 -12.65 8.17
N PRO A 101 5.75 -13.94 7.86
CA PRO A 101 4.42 -14.41 7.48
C PRO A 101 3.34 -14.11 8.54
N TYR A 102 3.65 -14.25 9.83
CA TYR A 102 2.68 -13.96 10.91
C TYR A 102 2.38 -12.46 11.04
N ILE A 103 3.40 -11.61 10.86
CA ILE A 103 3.22 -10.15 10.87
C ILE A 103 2.28 -9.72 9.73
N VAL A 104 2.52 -10.27 8.54
CA VAL A 104 1.72 -9.99 7.34
C VAL A 104 0.29 -10.52 7.51
N PHE A 105 0.11 -11.71 8.11
CA PHE A 105 -1.19 -12.29 8.44
C PHE A 105 -2.00 -11.40 9.41
N ILE A 106 -1.39 -10.93 10.51
CA ILE A 106 -2.09 -10.06 11.47
C ILE A 106 -2.44 -8.71 10.83
N ALA A 107 -1.53 -8.15 10.03
CA ALA A 107 -1.77 -6.92 9.30
C ALA A 107 -2.93 -7.06 8.28
N SER A 108 -2.96 -8.15 7.50
CA SER A 108 -4.02 -8.40 6.52
C SER A 108 -5.39 -8.57 7.18
N LEU A 109 -5.44 -9.30 8.31
CA LEU A 109 -6.66 -9.46 9.11
C LEU A 109 -7.15 -8.11 9.65
N THR A 110 -6.24 -7.25 10.10
CA THR A 110 -6.59 -5.89 10.55
C THR A 110 -7.19 -5.07 9.42
N PHE A 111 -6.58 -5.10 8.22
CA PHE A 111 -7.12 -4.43 7.04
C PHE A 111 -8.49 -4.99 6.62
N LEU A 112 -8.71 -6.30 6.75
CA LEU A 112 -10.01 -6.93 6.49
C LEU A 112 -11.09 -6.35 7.40
N VAL A 113 -10.84 -6.35 8.72
CA VAL A 113 -11.79 -5.81 9.70
C VAL A 113 -12.07 -4.33 9.45
N VAL A 114 -11.04 -3.54 9.17
CA VAL A 114 -11.19 -2.10 8.85
C VAL A 114 -12.02 -1.89 7.57
N SER A 115 -11.83 -2.72 6.55
CA SER A 115 -12.62 -2.67 5.31
C SER A 115 -14.10 -2.95 5.56
N LEU A 116 -14.40 -4.00 6.34
CA LEU A 116 -15.76 -4.39 6.69
C LEU A 116 -16.49 -3.29 7.50
N ILE A 117 -15.79 -2.66 8.46
CA ILE A 117 -16.36 -1.59 9.30
C ILE A 117 -16.65 -0.34 8.49
N GLN A 118 -15.75 0.06 7.58
CA GLN A 118 -15.93 1.27 6.78
C GLN A 118 -17.01 1.16 5.69
N ARG A 119 -17.59 -0.04 5.46
CA ARG A 119 -18.60 -0.31 4.41
C ARG A 119 -18.18 0.24 3.03
N GLN A 120 -16.89 0.26 2.73
CA GLN A 120 -16.39 0.88 1.50
C GLN A 120 -16.67 0.05 0.23
N GLY A 121 -17.23 -1.16 0.34
CA GLY A 121 -17.55 -1.98 -0.84
C GLY A 121 -16.32 -2.33 -1.69
N LEU A 122 -15.12 -2.19 -1.12
CA LEU A 122 -13.87 -2.61 -1.76
C LEU A 122 -13.71 -4.12 -1.59
N ILE A 123 -14.50 -4.88 -2.34
CA ILE A 123 -14.45 -6.35 -2.43
C ILE A 123 -13.01 -6.83 -2.70
N LEU A 124 -12.20 -6.03 -3.40
CA LEU A 124 -10.80 -6.32 -3.68
C LEU A 124 -9.89 -6.22 -2.45
N ALA A 125 -10.12 -5.26 -1.54
CA ALA A 125 -9.32 -5.15 -0.31
C ALA A 125 -9.61 -6.33 0.63
N GLU A 126 -10.88 -6.73 0.71
CA GLU A 126 -11.32 -7.90 1.48
C GLU A 126 -10.73 -9.20 0.90
N ALA A 127 -10.77 -9.37 -0.42
CA ALA A 127 -10.19 -10.53 -1.10
C ALA A 127 -8.66 -10.58 -0.96
N LEU A 128 -7.94 -9.45 -1.11
CA LEU A 128 -6.49 -9.42 -0.94
C LEU A 128 -6.07 -9.74 0.50
N SER A 129 -6.80 -9.18 1.48
CA SER A 129 -6.54 -9.45 2.89
C SER A 129 -6.77 -10.92 3.23
N LEU A 130 -7.82 -11.55 2.70
CA LEU A 130 -8.07 -12.98 2.86
C LEU A 130 -6.97 -13.84 2.22
N ILE A 131 -6.50 -13.49 1.03
CA ILE A 131 -5.41 -14.21 0.36
C ILE A 131 -4.10 -14.10 1.13
N MET A 132 -3.81 -12.93 1.72
CA MET A 132 -2.61 -12.74 2.55
C MET A 132 -2.74 -13.37 3.95
N ALA A 133 -3.96 -13.64 4.40
CA ALA A 133 -4.24 -14.36 5.64
C ALA A 133 -4.27 -15.89 5.46
N ALA A 134 -4.34 -16.41 4.24
CA ALA A 134 -4.30 -17.86 3.98
C ALA A 134 -2.85 -18.35 3.78
#